data_AF-A0A1Y4G2L4-F1
#
_entry.id   AF-A0A1Y4G2L4-F1
#
_cell.length_a   1.000
_cell.length_b   1.000
_cell.length_c   1.000
_cell.angle_alpha   90.00
_cell.angle_beta   90.00
_cell.angle_gamma   90.00
#
_symmetry.space_group_name_H-M   'P 1'
#
loop_
_entity.id
_entity.type
_entity.pdbx_description
1 polymer ?
#
loop_
_entity_poly.entity_id
_entity_poly.type
_entity_poly.pdbx_seq_one_letter_code
_entity_poly.pdbx_strand_id
1 'polypeptide(L)'
;MGPSADSLELRSKHRYEEATRIQFSPGVYELNDGDRLLRGEPMDFQTHLYGPGEMDRLLQKAGLSQVRSYSSFGKTPAATEAALESEILLSECTA
;
A
#
# COMPACT_ATOMS: atom_id res chain seq x y z
N MET A 1 0.70 -20.05 35.75
CA MET A 1 0.36 -19.60 34.38
C MET A 1 1.06 -18.28 34.17
N GLY A 2 2.07 -18.23 33.28
CA GLY A 2 2.67 -16.96 32.87
C GLY A 2 1.67 -16.13 32.05
N PRO A 3 1.88 -14.82 31.90
CA PRO A 3 1.01 -13.99 31.08
C PRO A 3 1.02 -14.54 29.64
N SER A 4 -0.16 -14.88 29.10
CA SER A 4 -0.36 -14.99 27.66
C SER A 4 0.03 -13.66 27.06
N ALA A 5 0.99 -13.66 26.12
CA ALA A 5 1.33 -12.44 25.42
C ALA A 5 0.15 -12.06 24.53
N ASP A 6 -0.36 -10.85 24.67
CA ASP A 6 -1.39 -10.33 23.78
C ASP A 6 -0.86 -10.34 22.33
N SER A 7 -1.65 -10.85 21.37
CA SER A 7 -1.33 -10.83 19.94
C SER A 7 -2.18 -9.81 19.21
N LEU A 8 -1.59 -9.12 18.22
CA LEU A 8 -2.31 -8.23 17.32
C LEU A 8 -2.18 -8.77 15.89
N GLU A 9 -3.31 -9.13 15.29
CA GLU A 9 -3.35 -9.78 13.97
C GLU A 9 -4.29 -9.01 13.04
N LEU A 10 -3.92 -8.89 11.76
CA LEU A 10 -4.80 -8.36 10.72
C LEU A 10 -5.37 -9.51 9.91
N ARG A 11 -6.68 -9.71 9.99
CA ARG A 11 -7.39 -10.65 9.12
C ARG A 11 -8.01 -9.87 7.97
N SER A 12 -7.66 -10.20 6.74
CA SER A 12 -8.14 -9.49 5.56
C SER A 12 -8.65 -10.44 4.48
N LYS A 13 -9.51 -9.90 3.60
CA LYS A 13 -9.91 -10.55 2.34
C LYS A 13 -9.58 -9.61 1.20
N HIS A 14 -9.20 -10.18 0.07
CA HIS A 14 -8.74 -9.41 -1.08
C HIS A 14 -9.67 -9.60 -2.27
N ARG A 15 -10.04 -8.50 -2.92
CA ARG A 15 -10.76 -8.51 -4.20
C ARG A 15 -10.23 -7.39 -5.09
N TYR A 16 -9.84 -7.74 -6.29
CA TYR A 16 -9.48 -6.78 -7.32
C TYR A 16 -10.71 -6.40 -8.15
N GLU A 17 -10.84 -5.11 -8.45
CA GLU A 17 -11.85 -4.58 -9.37
C GLU A 17 -11.17 -3.92 -10.57
N GLU A 18 -11.24 -4.58 -11.72
CA GLU A 18 -10.48 -4.19 -12.91
C GLU A 18 -10.93 -2.84 -13.50
N ALA A 19 -12.24 -2.57 -13.52
CA ALA A 19 -12.79 -1.35 -14.11
C ALA A 19 -12.27 -0.06 -13.43
N THR A 20 -12.04 -0.12 -12.12
CA THR A 20 -11.55 1.00 -11.32
C THR A 20 -10.06 0.86 -10.97
N ARG A 21 -9.47 -0.31 -11.24
CA ARG A 21 -8.12 -0.73 -10.81
C ARG A 21 -7.91 -0.58 -9.30
N ILE A 22 -8.97 -0.81 -8.52
CA ILE A 22 -8.91 -0.78 -7.07
C ILE A 22 -8.74 -2.20 -6.53
N GLN A 23 -7.69 -2.39 -5.74
CA GLN A 23 -7.52 -3.54 -4.86
C GLN A 23 -8.20 -3.25 -3.53
N PHE A 24 -9.31 -3.94 -3.27
CA PHE A 24 -9.99 -3.91 -1.98
C PHE A 24 -9.34 -4.92 -1.04
N SER A 25 -8.96 -4.45 0.14
CA SER A 25 -8.37 -5.28 1.20
C SER A 25 -9.05 -5.02 2.54
N PRO A 26 -10.40 -5.10 2.64
CA PRO A 26 -11.09 -4.92 3.92
C PRO A 26 -10.54 -5.93 4.93
N GLY A 27 -10.36 -5.46 6.15
CA GLY A 27 -9.80 -6.27 7.21
C GLY A 27 -10.34 -5.92 8.58
N VAL A 28 -9.98 -6.74 9.56
CA VAL A 28 -10.23 -6.48 10.97
C VAL A 28 -8.92 -6.71 11.71
N TYR A 29 -8.46 -5.69 12.43
CA TYR A 29 -7.41 -5.86 13.42
C TYR A 29 -8.02 -6.52 14.66
N GLU A 30 -7.51 -7.67 15.05
CA GLU A 30 -7.94 -8.41 16.23
C GLU A 30 -6.82 -8.40 17.27
N LEU A 31 -7.09 -7.82 18.44
CA LEU A 31 -6.26 -7.94 19.63
C LEU A 31 -6.76 -9.13 20.45
N ASN A 32 -5.91 -10.13 20.66
CA ASN A 32 -6.24 -11.37 21.33
C ASN A 32 -5.38 -11.60 22.58
N ASP A 33 -5.96 -12.24 23.59
CA ASP A 33 -5.30 -12.79 24.78
C ASP A 33 -5.36 -14.32 24.68
N GLY A 34 -4.32 -14.93 24.11
CA GLY A 34 -4.39 -16.32 23.65
C GLY A 34 -5.50 -16.52 22.62
N ASP A 35 -6.43 -17.44 22.88
CA ASP A 35 -7.59 -17.71 22.00
C ASP A 35 -8.77 -16.74 22.24
N ARG A 36 -8.64 -15.77 23.15
CA ARG A 36 -9.71 -14.84 23.51
C ARG A 36 -9.56 -13.52 22.76
N LEU A 37 -10.51 -13.21 21.87
CA LEU A 37 -10.62 -11.88 21.26
C LEU A 37 -10.95 -10.81 22.32
N LEU A 38 -10.05 -9.85 22.50
CA LEU A 38 -10.24 -8.68 23.36
C LEU A 38 -10.91 -7.54 22.61
N ARG A 39 -10.45 -7.25 21.39
CA ARG A 39 -10.94 -6.13 20.59
C ARG A 39 -10.78 -6.39 19.09
N GLY A 40 -11.79 -5.98 18.33
CA GLY A 40 -11.76 -5.96 16.87
C GLY A 40 -11.93 -4.53 16.34
N GLU A 41 -11.11 -4.10 15.39
CA GLU A 41 -11.27 -2.84 14.66
C GLU A 41 -11.37 -3.09 13.16
N PRO A 42 -12.53 -2.84 12.52
CA PRO A 42 -12.69 -3.00 11.08
C PRO A 42 -11.96 -1.89 10.31
N MET A 43 -11.41 -2.26 9.15
CA MET A 43 -10.70 -1.39 8.23
C MET A 43 -11.21 -1.61 6.81
N ASP A 44 -11.31 -0.53 6.03
CA ASP A 44 -11.82 -0.50 4.66
C ASP A 44 -10.73 -0.16 3.64
N PHE A 45 -9.55 -0.77 3.80
CA PHE A 45 -8.38 -0.50 2.96
C PHE A 45 -8.65 -0.70 1.47
N GLN A 46 -8.22 0.29 0.69
CA GLN A 46 -8.35 0.33 -0.77
C GLN A 46 -7.05 0.88 -1.37
N THR A 47 -6.49 0.17 -2.34
CA THR A 47 -5.29 0.59 -3.06
C THR A 47 -5.63 0.75 -4.53
N HIS A 48 -5.43 1.95 -5.10
CA HIS A 48 -5.53 2.15 -6.54
C HIS A 48 -4.21 1.75 -7.22
N LEU A 49 -4.28 0.87 -8.22
CA LEU A 49 -3.15 0.41 -9.01
C LEU A 49 -2.97 1.31 -10.24
N TYR A 50 -2.08 2.29 -10.10
CA TYR A 50 -1.75 3.22 -11.16
C TYR A 50 -1.08 2.51 -12.34
N GLY A 51 -1.47 2.91 -13.54
CA GLY A 51 -0.85 2.44 -14.78
C GLY A 51 0.50 3.14 -15.04
N PRO A 52 1.32 2.61 -15.95
CA PRO A 52 2.59 3.24 -16.33
C PRO A 52 2.42 4.72 -16.72
N GLY A 53 3.16 5.60 -16.03
CA GLY A 53 3.16 7.05 -16.26
C GLY A 53 1.89 7.79 -15.83
N GLU A 54 0.91 7.11 -15.24
CA GLU A 54 -0.32 7.76 -14.76
C GLU A 54 -0.03 8.69 -13.57
N MET A 55 0.75 8.21 -12.60
CA MET A 55 1.16 9.01 -11.43
C MET A 55 1.92 10.26 -11.87
N ASP A 56 2.88 10.15 -12.79
CA ASP A 56 3.65 11.28 -13.30
C ASP A 56 2.75 12.38 -13.88
N ARG A 57 1.73 12.00 -14.67
CA ARG A 57 0.75 12.95 -15.23
C ARG A 57 -0.10 13.60 -14.15
N LEU A 58 -0.51 12.85 -13.12
CA LEU A 58 -1.29 13.37 -12.00
C LEU A 58 -0.46 14.37 -11.17
N LEU A 59 0.80 14.05 -10.89
CA LEU A 59 1.73 14.93 -10.19
C LEU A 59 1.96 16.23 -10.97
N GLN A 60 2.21 16.15 -12.28
CA GLN A 60 2.33 17.33 -13.15
C GLN A 60 1.05 18.19 -13.15
N LYS A 61 -0.12 17.55 -13.23
CA LYS A 61 -1.41 18.25 -13.16
C LYS A 61 -1.64 18.93 -11.81
N ALA A 62 -1.08 18.38 -10.73
CA ALA A 62 -1.10 18.99 -9.40
C ALA A 62 -0.09 20.15 -9.25
N GLY A 63 0.69 20.48 -10.28
CA GLY A 63 1.69 21.55 -10.26
C GLY A 63 3.07 21.10 -9.77
N LEU A 64 3.26 19.81 -9.51
CA LEU A 64 4.55 19.28 -9.10
C LEU A 64 5.47 19.10 -10.32
N SER A 65 6.75 19.41 -10.13
CA SER A 65 7.79 19.36 -11.16
C SER A 65 8.97 18.50 -10.71
N GLN A 66 9.92 18.27 -11.62
CA GLN A 66 11.12 17.44 -11.39
C GLN A 66 10.82 16.02 -10.88
N VAL A 67 9.74 15.40 -11.36
CA VAL A 67 9.33 14.05 -10.94
C VAL A 67 10.44 13.05 -11.24
N ARG A 68 11.00 12.47 -10.18
CA ARG A 68 11.95 11.34 -10.24
C ARG A 68 11.34 10.15 -9.53
N SER A 69 11.34 9.00 -10.20
CA SER A 69 10.73 7.77 -9.70
C SER A 69 11.79 6.73 -9.34
N TYR A 70 11.57 6.08 -8.20
CA TYR A 70 12.48 5.10 -7.62
C TYR A 70 11.75 3.81 -7.24
N SER A 71 12.42 2.66 -7.39
CA SER A 71 11.88 1.34 -7.00
C SER A 71 12.15 0.96 -5.54
N SER A 72 12.93 1.76 -4.82
CA SER A 72 13.31 1.48 -3.43
C SER A 72 13.61 2.77 -2.67
N PHE A 73 13.57 2.71 -1.34
CA PHE A 73 13.99 3.82 -0.48
C PHE A 73 15.48 4.17 -0.63
N GLY A 74 16.29 3.25 -1.16
CA GLY A 74 17.69 3.51 -1.56
C GLY A 74 17.82 4.36 -2.82
N LYS A 75 16.70 4.87 -3.37
CA LYS A 75 16.65 5.68 -4.59
C LYS A 75 17.19 4.97 -5.83
N THR A 76 16.98 3.65 -5.93
CA THR A 76 17.25 2.90 -7.17
C THR A 76 16.35 3.45 -8.29
N PRO A 77 16.90 3.99 -9.39
CA PRO A 77 16.08 4.60 -10.45
C PRO A 77 15.11 3.61 -11.11
N ALA A 78 13.89 4.05 -11.36
CA ALA A 78 12.82 3.24 -11.95
C ALA A 78 12.74 3.33 -13.49
N ALA A 79 13.84 3.60 -14.20
CA ALA A 79 13.80 3.95 -15.63
C ALA A 79 14.04 2.78 -16.61
N THR A 80 14.18 1.54 -16.13
CA THR A 80 14.61 0.40 -16.97
C THR A 80 13.62 -0.76 -16.90
N GLU A 81 13.99 -1.88 -16.29
CA GLU A 81 13.19 -3.11 -16.17
C GLU A 81 12.77 -3.33 -14.72
N ALA A 82 13.60 -2.86 -13.77
CA ALA A 82 13.32 -2.91 -12.34
C ALA A 82 11.99 -2.26 -11.96
N ALA A 83 11.54 -1.26 -12.70
CA ALA A 83 10.26 -0.59 -12.45
C ALA A 83 9.04 -1.37 -12.91
N LEU A 84 9.19 -2.23 -13.91
CA LEU A 84 8.14 -3.15 -14.36
C LEU A 84 7.98 -4.32 -13.39
N GLU A 85 9.05 -4.67 -12.69
CA GLU A 85 9.07 -5.70 -11.63
C GLU A 85 8.77 -5.13 -10.24
N SER A 86 8.68 -3.80 -10.10
CA SER A 86 8.44 -3.15 -8.81
C SER A 86 6.96 -3.10 -8.48
N GLU A 87 6.59 -3.60 -7.31
CA GLU A 87 5.23 -3.49 -6.77
C GLU A 87 4.88 -2.05 -6.36
N ILE A 88 5.90 -1.25 -6.00
CA ILE A 88 5.76 0.13 -5.51
C ILE A 88 6.78 1.03 -6.20
N LEU A 89 6.34 2.22 -6.59
CA LEU A 89 7.20 3.32 -7.03
C LEU A 89 7.12 4.49 -6.05
N LEU A 90 8.28 5.04 -5.71
CA LEU A 90 8.44 6.23 -4.88
C LEU A 90 8.75 7.42 -5.76
N SER A 91 7.95 8.48 -5.69
CA SER A 91 8.16 9.70 -6.47
C SER A 91 8.72 10.82 -5.60
N GLU A 92 9.83 11.41 -6.02
CA GLU A 92 10.37 12.65 -5.47
C GLU A 92 10.04 13.79 -6.43
N CYS A 93 9.42 14.85 -5.92
CA CYS A 93 8.99 15.99 -6.71
C CYS A 93 9.30 17.31 -5.97
N THR A 94 9.35 18.40 -6.72
CA THR A 94 9.40 19.78 -6.20
C THR A 94 8.10 20.50 -6.49
N ALA A 95 7.67 21.37 -5.56
CA ALA A 95 6.52 22.26 -5.73
C ALA A 95 6.94 23.61 -6.33
#